data_AF-M7ZT49-F1
#
_entry.id   AF-M7ZT49-F1
#
_cell.length_a   1.000
_cell.length_b   1.000
_cell.length_c   1.000
_cell.angle_alpha   90.00
_cell.angle_beta   90.00
_cell.angle_gamma   90.00
#
_symmetry.space_group_name_H-M   'P 1'
#
loop_
_entity.id
_entity.type
_entity.pdbx_description
1 polymer ?
#
loop_
_entity_poly.entity_id
_entity_poly.type
_entity_poly.pdbx_seq_one_letter_code
_entity_poly.pdbx_strand_id
1 'polypeptide(L)'
;MLWKKLVQFGKGFFERKEESTSTDMPLGTAMHNIEITRGRGGQLARAAGAVAKLIAKEGKAATLRLPSGEVRLVSQNCLATVGQVGNVGVNQKSLGRAGSKCWLGKRPVVRGVVMNPVDHPHGGGEGKAPIGRKKPTTPWGYPALGRRTRKRKKYSDSFILRRPVTRKKTNPFVAHHLLAKIEKVNMKEEKETIVTWSRASSILPTMVGHTIAIHNGKEHIPIYITNPMVGRKLGEFVPTRHFTSYENARKDTKSRR
;
A
#
# COMPACT_ATOMS: atom_id res chain seq x y z
N MET A 1 -12.17 -46.18 3.09
CA MET A 1 -10.77 -46.51 3.43
C MET A 1 -9.85 -45.36 3.04
N LEU A 2 -9.40 -44.58 4.03
CA LEU A 2 -8.08 -43.94 4.01
C LEU A 2 -7.85 -43.41 5.43
N TRP A 3 -7.12 -44.20 6.19
CA TRP A 3 -6.73 -43.94 7.55
C TRP A 3 -6.00 -42.59 7.66
N LYS A 4 -6.51 -41.68 8.50
CA LYS A 4 -5.70 -40.61 9.08
C LYS A 4 -5.39 -41.01 10.51
N LYS A 5 -4.12 -41.38 10.73
CA LYS A 5 -3.52 -41.52 12.06
C LYS A 5 -3.81 -40.26 12.87
N LEU A 6 -4.56 -40.43 13.95
CA LEU A 6 -4.64 -39.51 15.07
C LEU A 6 -3.27 -39.49 15.76
N VAL A 7 -2.56 -38.38 15.65
CA VAL A 7 -1.48 -38.05 16.60
C VAL A 7 -2.12 -37.18 17.66
N GLN A 8 -2.35 -37.78 18.82
CA GLN A 8 -2.93 -37.16 19.99
C GLN A 8 -1.83 -36.42 20.75
N PHE A 9 -1.79 -35.10 20.62
CA PHE A 9 -1.12 -34.21 21.56
C PHE A 9 -2.14 -33.19 22.06
N GLY A 10 -2.29 -33.10 23.38
CA GLY A 10 -3.32 -32.31 24.05
C GLY A 10 -3.32 -30.82 23.66
N LYS A 11 -4.52 -30.25 23.75
CA LYS A 11 -4.94 -28.86 23.45
C LYS A 11 -5.24 -28.57 21.96
N GLY A 12 -6.48 -28.88 21.58
CA GLY A 12 -7.32 -28.18 20.60
C GLY A 12 -6.66 -27.69 19.31
N PHE A 13 -6.66 -28.53 18.28
CA PHE A 13 -6.42 -28.09 16.91
C PHE A 13 -7.68 -27.39 16.39
N PHE A 14 -7.66 -26.06 16.29
CA PHE A 14 -8.79 -25.31 15.71
C PHE A 14 -8.80 -25.49 14.19
N GLU A 15 -9.78 -26.21 13.66
CA GLU A 15 -9.91 -26.45 12.23
C GLU A 15 -10.45 -25.19 11.52
N ARG A 16 -10.07 -24.96 10.25
CA ARG A 16 -10.34 -23.71 9.48
C ARG A 16 -11.83 -23.38 9.24
N LYS A 17 -12.78 -24.19 9.74
CA LYS A 17 -14.20 -24.10 9.41
C LYS A 17 -15.13 -23.89 10.60
N GLU A 18 -14.60 -23.64 11.80
CA GLU A 18 -15.44 -23.44 12.99
C GLU A 18 -15.64 -21.94 13.28
N GLU A 19 -16.90 -21.54 13.43
CA GLU A 19 -17.27 -20.27 14.05
C GLU A 19 -17.03 -20.39 15.55
N SER A 20 -16.29 -19.46 16.15
CA SER A 20 -16.05 -19.49 17.57
C SER A 20 -16.05 -18.12 18.20
N THR A 21 -16.30 -18.12 19.50
CA THR A 21 -16.23 -16.89 20.28
C THR A 21 -14.77 -16.51 20.49
N SER A 22 -14.50 -15.22 20.69
CA SER A 22 -13.12 -14.80 20.90
C SER A 22 -12.53 -15.33 22.22
N THR A 23 -13.32 -15.85 23.16
CA THR A 23 -12.79 -16.54 24.37
C THR A 23 -12.06 -17.82 24.01
N ASP A 24 -12.50 -18.54 22.98
CA ASP A 24 -12.01 -19.89 22.67
C ASP A 24 -10.73 -19.85 21.82
N MET A 25 -10.57 -18.80 21.01
CA MET A 25 -9.45 -18.72 20.05
C MET A 25 -8.11 -18.35 20.71
N PRO A 26 -6.98 -19.00 20.40
CA PRO A 26 -5.69 -18.62 20.98
C PRO A 26 -5.25 -17.21 20.59
N LEU A 27 -4.41 -16.59 21.42
CA LEU A 27 -3.81 -15.29 21.07
C LEU A 27 -2.97 -15.43 19.78
N GLY A 28 -2.98 -14.39 18.95
CA GLY A 28 -2.28 -14.38 17.68
C GLY A 28 -3.03 -15.03 16.51
N THR A 29 -4.21 -15.60 16.74
CA THR A 29 -5.04 -16.20 15.70
C THR A 29 -5.40 -15.18 14.62
N ALA A 30 -5.31 -15.64 13.36
CA ALA A 30 -5.83 -14.92 12.20
C ALA A 30 -7.33 -15.21 12.06
N MET A 31 -8.14 -14.16 11.96
CA MET A 31 -9.60 -14.26 11.94
C MET A 31 -10.20 -13.33 10.86
N HIS A 32 -11.41 -13.66 10.43
CA HIS A 32 -12.23 -12.85 9.53
C HIS A 32 -13.71 -12.94 9.96
N ASN A 33 -14.59 -12.18 9.29
CA ASN A 33 -16.03 -12.17 9.56
C ASN A 33 -16.40 -11.89 11.04
N ILE A 34 -15.82 -10.83 11.62
CA ILE A 34 -15.92 -10.56 13.07
C ILE A 34 -17.16 -9.74 13.40
N GLU A 35 -17.90 -10.13 14.44
CA GLU A 35 -19.01 -9.36 15.00
C GLU A 35 -18.51 -8.15 15.82
N ILE A 36 -19.23 -7.01 15.74
CA ILE A 36 -18.99 -5.87 16.64
C ILE A 36 -19.87 -5.96 17.88
N THR A 37 -21.08 -6.48 17.72
CA THR A 37 -22.09 -6.67 18.75
C THR A 37 -22.61 -8.09 18.59
N ARG A 38 -22.69 -8.83 19.70
CA ARG A 38 -23.12 -10.22 19.71
C ARG A 38 -24.48 -10.37 19.03
N GLY A 39 -24.60 -11.33 18.11
CA GLY A 39 -25.86 -11.69 17.44
C GLY A 39 -26.27 -10.76 16.30
N ARG A 40 -25.46 -9.76 15.94
CA ARG A 40 -25.69 -8.93 14.74
C ARG A 40 -25.01 -9.46 13.48
N GLY A 41 -24.33 -10.60 13.58
CA GLY A 41 -23.56 -11.18 12.49
C GLY A 41 -22.24 -10.45 12.23
N GLY A 42 -21.37 -11.11 11.46
CA GLY A 42 -20.05 -10.60 11.13
C GLY A 42 -20.11 -9.33 10.28
N GLN A 43 -19.42 -8.28 10.74
CA GLN A 43 -19.41 -6.97 10.09
C GLN A 43 -18.00 -6.58 9.61
N LEU A 44 -16.97 -7.01 10.34
CA LEU A 44 -15.58 -6.65 10.07
C LEU A 44 -14.85 -7.75 9.28
N ALA A 45 -13.86 -7.32 8.49
CA ALA A 45 -12.96 -8.21 7.74
C ALA A 45 -13.69 -9.23 6.83
N ARG A 46 -14.60 -8.75 5.97
CA ARG A 46 -15.34 -9.59 5.01
C ARG A 46 -14.82 -9.56 3.56
N ALA A 47 -13.98 -8.57 3.24
CA ALA A 47 -13.46 -8.39 1.89
C ALA A 47 -12.47 -9.50 1.51
N ALA A 48 -12.28 -9.73 0.21
CA ALA A 48 -11.32 -10.70 -0.31
C ALA A 48 -9.91 -10.48 0.29
N GLY A 49 -9.30 -11.55 0.78
CA GLY A 49 -7.99 -11.50 1.44
C GLY A 49 -7.96 -10.75 2.77
N ALA A 50 -9.09 -10.29 3.33
CA ALA A 50 -9.11 -9.61 4.61
C ALA A 50 -8.77 -10.57 5.75
N VAL A 51 -7.98 -10.07 6.69
CA VAL A 51 -7.58 -10.77 7.91
C VAL A 51 -7.42 -9.77 9.05
N ALA A 52 -7.88 -10.14 10.22
CA ALA A 52 -7.61 -9.46 11.47
C ALA A 52 -6.87 -10.42 12.41
N LYS A 53 -6.11 -9.87 13.35
CA LYS A 53 -5.31 -10.66 14.30
C LYS A 53 -5.78 -10.39 15.73
N LEU A 54 -5.99 -11.44 16.51
CA LEU A 54 -6.23 -11.33 17.95
C LEU A 54 -4.91 -11.01 18.65
N ILE A 55 -4.82 -9.86 19.32
CA ILE A 55 -3.59 -9.43 20.00
C ILE A 55 -3.60 -9.89 21.46
N ALA A 56 -4.65 -9.51 22.17
CA ALA A 56 -4.78 -9.69 23.60
C ALA A 56 -6.25 -9.93 23.97
N LYS A 57 -6.46 -10.57 25.11
CA LYS A 57 -7.76 -10.76 25.73
C LYS A 57 -7.65 -10.22 27.15
N GLU A 58 -8.52 -9.28 27.50
CA GLU A 58 -8.48 -8.64 28.81
C GLU A 58 -9.91 -8.43 29.33
N GLY A 59 -10.19 -8.97 30.52
CA GLY A 59 -11.50 -8.86 31.15
C GLY A 59 -12.63 -9.34 30.24
N LYS A 60 -13.55 -8.44 29.88
CA LYS A 60 -14.72 -8.72 29.00
C LYS A 60 -14.47 -8.35 27.54
N ALA A 61 -13.28 -7.84 27.19
CA ALA A 61 -12.95 -7.35 25.86
C ALA A 61 -11.75 -8.09 25.24
N ALA A 62 -11.77 -8.17 23.91
CA ALA A 62 -10.71 -8.70 23.08
C ALA A 62 -10.11 -7.56 22.24
N THR A 63 -8.80 -7.47 22.21
CA THR A 63 -8.06 -6.49 21.44
C THR A 63 -7.70 -7.06 20.07
N LEU A 64 -8.24 -6.46 19.02
CA LEU A 64 -8.07 -6.90 17.64
C LEU A 64 -7.24 -5.90 16.84
N ARG A 65 -6.34 -6.42 16.00
CA ARG A 65 -5.70 -5.66 14.92
C ARG A 65 -6.47 -5.87 13.63
N LEU A 66 -7.11 -4.82 13.14
CA LEU A 66 -7.90 -4.86 11.90
C LEU A 66 -7.00 -4.79 10.65
N PRO A 67 -7.51 -5.17 9.46
CA PRO A 67 -6.76 -5.06 8.21
C PRO A 67 -6.35 -3.62 7.87
N SER A 68 -7.07 -2.62 8.38
CA SER A 68 -6.69 -1.19 8.29
C SER A 68 -5.45 -0.82 9.10
N GLY A 69 -5.00 -1.71 10.00
CA GLY A 69 -3.97 -1.44 10.99
C GLY A 69 -4.49 -0.73 12.25
N GLU A 70 -5.78 -0.45 12.35
CA GLU A 70 -6.43 0.01 13.58
C GLU A 70 -6.40 -1.08 14.65
N VAL A 71 -6.13 -0.69 15.89
CA VAL A 71 -6.27 -1.57 17.05
C VAL A 71 -7.54 -1.19 17.81
N ARG A 72 -8.44 -2.15 17.94
CA ARG A 72 -9.81 -1.93 18.41
C ARG A 72 -10.22 -3.01 19.42
N LEU A 73 -10.93 -2.59 20.46
CA LEU A 73 -11.59 -3.46 21.43
C LEU A 73 -12.94 -3.94 20.91
N VAL A 74 -13.22 -5.22 21.10
CA VAL A 74 -14.49 -5.89 20.80
C VAL A 74 -14.89 -6.73 22.00
N SER A 75 -16.18 -6.99 22.21
CA SER A 75 -16.63 -7.88 23.30
C SER A 75 -16.07 -9.29 23.11
N GLN A 76 -15.71 -9.95 24.20
CA GLN A 76 -15.20 -11.32 24.10
C GLN A 76 -16.23 -12.32 23.58
N ASN A 77 -17.51 -12.04 23.83
CA ASN A 77 -18.63 -12.90 23.44
C ASN A 77 -19.03 -12.75 21.96
N CYS A 78 -18.31 -11.94 21.17
CA CYS A 78 -18.55 -11.79 19.74
C CYS A 78 -18.00 -12.99 18.98
N LEU A 79 -18.76 -13.44 17.98
CA LEU A 79 -18.35 -14.51 17.09
C LEU A 79 -17.35 -14.00 16.03
N ALA A 80 -16.46 -14.89 15.63
CA ALA A 80 -15.55 -14.70 14.52
C ALA A 80 -15.23 -16.04 13.85
N THR A 81 -14.76 -16.00 12.61
CA THR A 81 -14.33 -17.19 11.88
C THR A 81 -12.81 -17.22 11.80
N VAL A 82 -12.20 -18.38 12.05
CA VAL A 82 -10.74 -18.54 11.97
C VAL A 82 -10.29 -18.56 10.50
N GLY A 83 -9.15 -17.92 10.23
CA GLY A 83 -8.50 -17.89 8.92
C GLY A 83 -8.65 -16.55 8.19
N GLN A 84 -8.24 -16.57 6.92
CA GLN A 84 -8.30 -15.42 6.00
C GLN A 84 -9.38 -15.64 4.95
N VAL A 85 -10.05 -14.57 4.52
CA VAL A 85 -11.00 -14.63 3.40
C VAL A 85 -10.26 -15.04 2.11
N GLY A 86 -10.84 -15.97 1.34
CA GLY A 86 -10.28 -16.43 0.08
C GLY A 86 -10.12 -15.34 -1.00
N ASN A 87 -9.64 -15.74 -2.17
CA ASN A 87 -9.42 -14.87 -3.34
C ASN A 87 -8.46 -13.68 -3.08
N VAL A 88 -7.31 -13.96 -2.45
CA VAL A 88 -6.29 -12.95 -2.12
C VAL A 88 -5.76 -12.21 -3.35
N GLY A 89 -5.70 -12.90 -4.50
CA GLY A 89 -5.19 -12.37 -5.77
C GLY A 89 -6.13 -11.44 -6.54
N VAL A 90 -7.29 -11.07 -6.00
CA VAL A 90 -8.29 -10.24 -6.73
C VAL A 90 -7.71 -8.90 -7.19
N ASN A 91 -6.78 -8.33 -6.41
CA ASN A 91 -6.15 -7.04 -6.71
C ASN A 91 -5.09 -7.11 -7.83
N GLN A 92 -4.66 -8.31 -8.23
CA GLN A 92 -3.70 -8.48 -9.33
C GLN A 92 -4.36 -8.36 -10.71
N LYS A 93 -5.70 -8.45 -10.77
CA LYS A 93 -6.44 -8.36 -12.03
C LYS A 93 -6.57 -6.91 -12.49
N SER A 94 -6.12 -6.60 -13.70
CA SER A 94 -6.42 -5.35 -14.39
C SER A 94 -7.70 -5.48 -15.20
N LEU A 95 -8.56 -4.44 -15.20
CA LEU A 95 -9.83 -4.46 -15.93
C LEU A 95 -9.67 -4.33 -17.47
N GLY A 96 -8.51 -3.86 -17.94
CA GLY A 96 -8.11 -3.77 -19.35
C GLY A 96 -8.83 -2.70 -20.19
N ARG A 97 -10.16 -2.69 -20.16
CA ARG A 97 -11.03 -1.79 -20.96
C ARG A 97 -12.01 -1.00 -20.09
N ALA A 98 -12.45 0.15 -20.60
CA ALA A 98 -13.41 1.01 -19.91
C ALA A 98 -14.76 0.31 -19.66
N GLY A 99 -15.28 -0.45 -20.63
CA GLY A 99 -16.57 -1.16 -20.52
C GLY A 99 -16.63 -2.16 -19.37
N SER A 100 -15.51 -2.82 -19.03
CA SER A 100 -15.41 -3.73 -17.88
C SER A 100 -15.73 -3.02 -16.55
N LYS A 101 -15.51 -1.71 -16.47
CA LYS A 101 -15.88 -0.91 -15.30
C LYS A 101 -17.39 -0.69 -15.20
N CYS A 102 -18.04 -0.47 -16.34
CA CYS A 102 -19.49 -0.30 -16.43
C CYS A 102 -20.24 -1.59 -16.06
N TRP A 103 -19.71 -2.76 -16.43
CA TRP A 103 -20.26 -4.07 -16.01
C TRP A 103 -20.30 -4.26 -14.48
N LEU A 104 -19.45 -3.55 -13.73
CA LEU A 104 -19.47 -3.51 -12.27
C LEU A 104 -20.48 -2.48 -11.71
N GLY A 105 -21.34 -1.91 -12.54
CA GLY A 105 -22.30 -0.86 -12.16
C GLY A 105 -21.67 0.51 -11.88
N LYS A 106 -20.42 0.75 -12.31
CA LYS A 106 -19.71 2.01 -12.05
C LYS A 106 -19.71 2.91 -13.27
N ARG A 107 -20.35 4.07 -13.15
CA ARG A 107 -20.45 5.12 -14.18
C ARG A 107 -19.15 5.94 -14.28
N PRO A 108 -18.87 6.58 -15.42
CA PRO A 108 -17.74 7.51 -15.55
C PRO A 108 -17.88 8.69 -14.57
N VAL A 109 -16.75 9.16 -14.05
CA VAL A 109 -16.67 10.28 -13.10
C VAL A 109 -15.84 11.41 -13.73
N VAL A 110 -16.40 12.62 -13.78
CA VAL A 110 -15.73 13.80 -14.34
C VAL A 110 -14.87 14.49 -13.27
N ARG A 111 -13.70 15.00 -13.66
CA ARG A 111 -12.82 15.75 -12.75
C ARG A 111 -13.39 17.16 -12.53
N GLY A 112 -13.39 17.64 -11.29
CA GLY A 112 -13.90 18.96 -10.94
C GLY A 112 -13.20 20.15 -11.63
N VAL A 113 -11.94 19.98 -12.04
CA VAL A 113 -11.18 21.01 -12.78
C VAL A 113 -11.73 21.27 -14.18
N VAL A 114 -12.44 20.29 -14.76
CA VAL A 114 -13.00 20.38 -16.12
C VAL A 114 -14.39 21.03 -16.12
N MET A 115 -15.01 21.17 -14.95
CA MET A 115 -16.38 21.66 -14.82
C MET A 115 -16.44 23.19 -14.84
N ASN A 116 -17.65 23.75 -14.90
CA ASN A 116 -17.83 25.19 -14.76
C ASN A 116 -17.65 25.62 -13.29
N PRO A 117 -17.34 26.90 -13.00
CA PRO A 117 -17.20 27.41 -11.63
C PRO A 117 -18.42 27.19 -10.73
N VAL A 118 -19.63 27.15 -11.32
CA VAL A 118 -20.90 26.88 -10.61
C VAL A 118 -21.01 25.43 -10.14
N ASP A 119 -20.46 24.49 -10.90
CA ASP A 119 -20.59 23.05 -10.64
C ASP A 119 -19.54 22.54 -9.66
N HIS A 120 -18.34 23.10 -9.71
CA HIS A 120 -17.23 22.69 -8.85
C HIS A 120 -16.35 23.87 -8.43
N PRO A 121 -15.88 23.91 -7.16
CA PRO A 121 -14.95 24.93 -6.69
C PRO A 121 -13.58 25.03 -7.40
N HIS A 122 -13.29 24.11 -8.32
CA HIS A 122 -12.06 24.08 -9.13
C HIS A 122 -12.35 24.33 -10.61
N GLY A 123 -13.61 24.55 -10.96
CA GLY A 123 -14.05 24.70 -12.33
C GLY A 123 -13.71 26.08 -12.89
N GLY A 124 -13.72 26.17 -14.21
CA GLY A 124 -13.38 27.36 -14.99
C GLY A 124 -11.88 27.62 -15.12
N GLY A 125 -11.57 28.85 -15.52
CA GLY A 125 -10.23 29.26 -15.97
C GLY A 125 -10.01 28.98 -17.46
N GLU A 126 -9.10 29.73 -18.07
CA GLU A 126 -8.74 29.54 -19.47
C GLU A 126 -7.86 28.30 -19.65
N GLY A 127 -8.23 27.44 -20.61
CA GLY A 127 -7.47 26.22 -20.92
C GLY A 127 -7.40 25.23 -19.75
N LYS A 128 -6.17 24.79 -19.40
CA LYS A 128 -5.94 23.86 -18.28
C LYS A 128 -5.59 24.64 -17.02
N ALA A 129 -6.58 24.87 -16.16
CA ALA A 129 -6.38 25.58 -14.91
C ALA A 129 -5.69 24.73 -13.82
N PRO A 130 -4.77 25.30 -13.02
CA PRO A 130 -4.39 24.73 -11.74
C PRO A 130 -5.55 24.86 -10.72
N ILE A 131 -5.42 24.25 -9.55
CA ILE A 131 -6.49 24.24 -8.53
C ILE A 131 -6.90 25.65 -8.06
N GLY A 132 -6.01 26.64 -8.12
CA GLY A 132 -6.32 28.04 -7.80
C GLY A 132 -6.73 28.33 -6.35
N ARG A 133 -6.67 27.34 -5.44
CA ARG A 133 -7.06 27.44 -4.04
C ARG A 133 -5.96 26.92 -3.11
N LYS A 134 -5.94 27.42 -1.87
CA LYS A 134 -4.98 27.02 -0.82
C LYS A 134 -4.98 25.50 -0.56
N LYS A 135 -6.14 24.85 -0.66
CA LYS A 135 -6.30 23.39 -0.50
C LYS A 135 -7.28 22.86 -1.54
N PRO A 136 -7.10 21.63 -2.05
CA PRO A 136 -8.10 20.99 -2.89
C PRO A 136 -9.41 20.79 -2.10
N THR A 137 -10.54 21.10 -2.71
CA THR A 137 -11.86 21.00 -2.11
C THR A 137 -12.74 19.96 -2.79
N THR A 138 -13.72 19.44 -2.06
CA THR A 138 -14.83 18.64 -2.59
C THR A 138 -15.80 19.53 -3.39
N PRO A 139 -16.73 18.95 -4.16
CA PRO A 139 -17.77 19.73 -4.84
C PRO A 139 -18.56 20.64 -3.89
N TRP A 140 -18.74 20.22 -2.64
CA TRP A 140 -19.43 20.97 -1.58
C TRP A 140 -18.51 21.92 -0.78
N GLY A 141 -17.29 22.19 -1.24
CA GLY A 141 -16.39 23.19 -0.65
C GLY A 141 -15.57 22.74 0.58
N TYR A 142 -15.74 21.51 1.07
CA TYR A 142 -14.91 21.01 2.17
C TYR A 142 -13.49 20.65 1.69
N PRO A 143 -12.45 20.79 2.53
CA PRO A 143 -11.11 20.32 2.18
C PRO A 143 -11.07 18.80 1.90
N ALA A 144 -10.58 18.40 0.73
CA ALA A 144 -10.52 17.01 0.30
C ALA A 144 -9.34 16.23 0.92
N LEU A 145 -8.25 16.92 1.27
CA LEU A 145 -7.04 16.31 1.83
C LEU A 145 -6.83 16.71 3.30
N GLY A 146 -6.39 15.74 4.10
CA GLY A 146 -5.90 15.96 5.48
C GLY A 146 -6.96 16.24 6.55
N ARG A 147 -8.19 16.63 6.18
CA ARG A 147 -9.27 16.86 7.15
C ARG A 147 -9.83 15.54 7.68
N ARG A 148 -9.73 15.30 8.99
CA ARG A 148 -10.37 14.15 9.65
C ARG A 148 -11.89 14.39 9.75
N THR A 149 -12.69 13.47 9.22
CA THR A 149 -14.16 13.57 9.17
C THR A 149 -14.89 12.84 10.30
N ARG A 150 -14.17 12.08 11.15
CA ARG A 150 -14.76 11.35 12.28
C ARG A 150 -15.33 12.33 13.32
N LYS A 151 -16.57 12.10 13.76
CA LYS A 151 -17.22 12.85 14.85
C LYS A 151 -16.42 12.70 16.16
N ARG A 152 -16.08 13.82 16.81
CA ARG A 152 -15.20 13.87 18.00
C ARG A 152 -15.75 13.09 19.20
N LYS A 153 -17.05 13.21 19.49
CA LYS A 153 -17.71 12.61 20.67
C LYS A 153 -18.52 11.34 20.30
N LYS A 154 -17.97 10.46 19.47
CA LYS A 154 -18.67 9.21 19.11
C LYS A 154 -18.52 8.19 20.24
N TYR A 155 -19.59 7.47 20.59
CA TYR A 155 -19.57 6.41 21.63
C TYR A 155 -18.45 5.38 21.44
N SER A 156 -18.05 5.16 20.19
CA SER A 156 -17.06 4.15 19.84
C SER A 156 -15.60 4.59 19.89
N ASP A 157 -15.31 5.81 20.38
CA ASP A 157 -13.93 6.29 20.53
C ASP A 157 -13.19 5.60 21.68
N SER A 158 -13.88 5.24 22.77
CA SER A 158 -13.30 4.48 23.89
C SER A 158 -12.81 3.09 23.48
N PHE A 159 -13.48 2.45 22.51
CA PHE A 159 -13.08 1.13 22.00
C PHE A 159 -11.91 1.18 21.00
N ILE A 160 -11.36 2.36 20.66
CA ILE A 160 -10.23 2.47 19.73
C ILE A 160 -8.97 2.78 20.50
N LEU A 161 -8.08 1.79 20.61
CA LEU A 161 -6.79 1.95 21.29
C LEU A 161 -5.78 2.67 20.39
N ARG A 162 -5.76 2.33 19.11
CA ARG A 162 -4.83 2.94 18.15
C ARG A 162 -5.49 3.16 16.80
N ARG A 163 -5.44 4.40 16.32
CA ARG A 163 -5.94 4.77 15.00
C ARG A 163 -5.06 4.19 13.87
N PRO A 164 -5.64 3.86 12.70
CA PRO A 164 -4.88 3.33 11.59
C PRO A 164 -3.84 4.38 11.16
N VAL A 165 -2.58 3.98 11.13
CA VAL A 165 -1.54 4.82 10.56
C VAL A 165 -1.61 4.64 9.05
N THR A 166 -2.04 5.67 8.33
CA THR A 166 -1.88 5.74 6.88
C THR A 166 -0.40 5.95 6.56
N ARG A 167 0.46 4.99 6.89
CA ARG A 167 1.74 4.90 6.19
C ARG A 167 1.37 4.54 4.77
N LYS A 168 1.73 5.38 3.79
CA LYS A 168 1.83 4.88 2.41
C LYS A 168 2.76 3.67 2.50
N LYS A 169 2.22 2.46 2.41
CA LYS A 169 3.01 1.32 1.95
C LYS A 169 3.29 1.62 0.48
N THR A 170 4.25 2.48 0.21
CA THR A 170 4.87 2.52 -1.11
C THR A 170 5.62 1.22 -1.19
N ASN A 171 5.01 0.21 -1.81
CA ASN A 171 5.80 -0.91 -2.27
C ASN A 171 6.93 -0.31 -3.12
N PRO A 172 8.20 -0.60 -2.80
CA PRO A 172 9.31 -0.12 -3.60
C PRO A 172 9.06 -0.54 -5.05
N PHE A 173 8.87 0.44 -5.93
CA PHE A 173 8.66 0.14 -7.34
C PHE A 173 9.97 -0.41 -7.89
N VAL A 174 9.93 -1.57 -8.53
CA VAL A 174 11.06 -2.12 -9.28
C VAL A 174 10.52 -2.56 -10.63
N ALA A 175 11.18 -2.13 -11.70
CA ALA A 175 10.80 -2.56 -13.03
C ALA A 175 11.01 -4.08 -13.21
N HIS A 176 10.04 -4.75 -13.81
CA HIS A 176 10.05 -6.20 -14.00
C HIS A 176 11.31 -6.70 -14.72
N HIS A 177 11.77 -5.99 -15.76
CA HIS A 177 12.98 -6.37 -16.50
C HIS A 177 14.25 -6.27 -15.66
N LEU A 178 14.31 -5.32 -14.71
CA LEU A 178 15.46 -5.18 -13.83
C LEU A 178 15.48 -6.31 -12.80
N LEU A 179 14.32 -6.58 -12.19
CA LEU A 179 14.15 -7.67 -11.23
C LEU A 179 14.52 -9.03 -11.86
N ALA A 180 14.03 -9.32 -13.06
CA ALA A 180 14.34 -10.55 -13.78
C ALA A 180 15.85 -10.69 -14.11
N LYS A 181 16.53 -9.59 -14.46
CA LYS A 181 17.99 -9.61 -14.66
C LYS A 181 18.73 -9.93 -13.36
N ILE A 182 18.34 -9.32 -12.25
CA ILE A 182 18.95 -9.55 -10.94
C ILE A 182 18.73 -11.00 -10.48
N GLU A 183 17.53 -11.54 -10.65
CA GLU A 183 17.24 -12.94 -10.33
C GLU A 183 18.10 -13.89 -11.17
N LYS A 184 18.25 -13.62 -12.47
CA LYS A 184 19.11 -14.43 -13.36
C LYS A 184 20.59 -14.38 -12.96
N VAL A 185 21.10 -13.22 -12.58
CA VAL A 185 22.50 -13.04 -12.14
C VAL A 185 22.72 -13.73 -10.79
N ASN A 186 21.76 -13.60 -9.85
CA ASN A 186 21.78 -14.32 -8.58
C ASN A 186 21.80 -15.84 -8.75
N MET A 187 21.02 -16.38 -9.69
CA MET A 187 20.99 -17.83 -9.97
C MET A 187 22.30 -18.37 -10.55
N LYS A 188 23.09 -17.52 -11.21
CA LYS A 188 24.36 -17.90 -11.84
C LYS A 188 25.58 -17.68 -10.93
N GLU A 189 25.41 -17.02 -9.79
CA GLU A 189 26.49 -16.59 -8.89
C GLU A 189 27.59 -15.74 -9.55
N GLU A 190 27.30 -15.12 -10.71
CA GLU A 190 28.23 -14.29 -11.46
C GLU A 190 28.13 -12.81 -11.02
N LYS A 191 29.26 -12.11 -10.88
CA LYS A 191 29.28 -10.66 -10.57
C LYS A 191 29.28 -9.81 -11.84
N GLU A 192 28.26 -10.00 -12.68
CA GLU A 192 28.11 -9.23 -13.92
C GLU A 192 27.56 -7.81 -13.66
N THR A 193 27.92 -6.87 -14.54
CA THR A 193 27.39 -5.51 -14.49
C THR A 193 25.99 -5.46 -15.11
N ILE A 194 24.98 -5.12 -14.30
CA ILE A 194 23.58 -5.10 -14.73
C ILE A 194 23.24 -3.74 -15.31
N VAL A 195 23.00 -3.67 -16.63
CA VAL A 195 22.58 -2.43 -17.29
C VAL A 195 21.08 -2.19 -17.13
N THR A 196 20.71 -0.98 -16.70
CA THR A 196 19.31 -0.57 -16.54
C THR A 196 19.04 0.88 -16.96
N TRP A 197 17.90 1.06 -17.63
CA TRP A 197 17.28 2.36 -17.89
C TRP A 197 16.31 2.76 -16.77
N SER A 198 15.99 1.86 -15.84
CA SER A 198 14.97 2.09 -14.81
C SER A 198 15.52 2.88 -13.62
N ARG A 199 15.72 4.18 -13.82
CA ARG A 199 16.13 5.13 -12.77
C ARG A 199 15.13 5.24 -11.62
N ALA A 200 13.86 4.98 -11.89
CA ALA A 200 12.79 5.06 -10.90
C ALA A 200 12.70 3.83 -9.98
N SER A 201 13.42 2.75 -10.31
CA SER A 201 13.45 1.54 -9.48
C SER A 201 14.07 1.84 -8.11
N SER A 202 13.45 1.29 -7.07
CA SER A 202 13.93 1.35 -5.70
C SER A 202 14.92 0.22 -5.45
N ILE A 203 15.98 0.48 -4.69
CA ILE A 203 16.99 -0.51 -4.34
C ILE A 203 16.41 -1.47 -3.32
N LEU A 204 16.35 -2.76 -3.67
CA LEU A 204 15.92 -3.82 -2.78
C LEU A 204 17.13 -4.44 -2.04
N PRO A 205 16.91 -5.07 -0.87
CA PRO A 205 17.95 -5.84 -0.19
C PRO A 205 18.59 -6.92 -1.09
N THR A 206 17.81 -7.50 -2.00
CA THR A 206 18.29 -8.51 -2.97
C THR A 206 19.24 -7.97 -4.04
N MET A 207 19.39 -6.64 -4.15
CA MET A 207 20.29 -5.98 -5.10
C MET A 207 21.66 -5.67 -4.49
N VAL A 208 21.80 -5.81 -3.17
CA VAL A 208 23.06 -5.51 -2.48
C VAL A 208 24.14 -6.47 -2.99
N GLY A 209 25.34 -5.94 -3.23
CA GLY A 209 26.47 -6.71 -3.74
C GLY A 209 26.58 -6.78 -5.26
N HIS A 210 25.63 -6.20 -6.00
CA HIS A 210 25.66 -6.12 -7.46
C HIS A 210 26.13 -4.76 -7.95
N THR A 211 26.78 -4.74 -9.12
CA THR A 211 27.10 -3.51 -9.84
C THR A 211 26.00 -3.25 -10.86
N ILE A 212 25.24 -2.16 -10.68
CA ILE A 212 24.16 -1.76 -11.60
C ILE A 212 24.59 -0.52 -12.36
N ALA A 213 24.64 -0.62 -13.69
CA ALA A 213 24.91 0.51 -14.57
C ALA A 213 23.61 1.25 -14.91
N ILE A 214 23.50 2.48 -14.42
CA ILE A 214 22.27 3.29 -14.45
C ILE A 214 22.42 4.41 -15.47
N HIS A 215 21.47 4.54 -16.40
CA HIS A 215 21.50 5.56 -17.44
C HIS A 215 21.36 6.99 -16.88
N ASN A 216 22.25 7.93 -17.22
CA ASN A 216 22.15 9.35 -16.82
C ASN A 216 21.43 10.27 -17.83
N GLY A 217 21.17 9.77 -19.04
CA GLY A 217 20.71 10.57 -20.18
C GLY A 217 21.68 10.55 -21.35
N LYS A 218 22.98 10.30 -21.09
CA LYS A 218 24.02 10.10 -22.10
C LYS A 218 24.63 8.70 -22.05
N GLU A 219 25.04 8.27 -20.86
CA GLU A 219 25.76 7.02 -20.63
C GLU A 219 25.20 6.25 -19.44
N HIS A 220 25.65 5.01 -19.27
CA HIS A 220 25.32 4.18 -18.11
C HIS A 220 26.47 4.21 -17.10
N ILE A 221 26.22 4.78 -15.93
CA ILE A 221 27.22 4.89 -14.87
C ILE A 221 27.11 3.65 -13.97
N PRO A 222 28.15 2.81 -13.86
CA PRO A 222 28.15 1.64 -12.98
C PRO A 222 28.24 2.07 -11.51
N ILE A 223 27.30 1.59 -10.70
CA ILE A 223 27.27 1.81 -9.25
C ILE A 223 27.20 0.47 -8.54
N TYR A 224 28.12 0.26 -7.60
CA TYR A 224 28.09 -0.88 -6.70
C TYR A 224 27.10 -0.63 -5.55
N ILE A 225 26.12 -1.51 -5.39
CA ILE A 225 25.03 -1.33 -4.42
C ILE A 225 25.45 -1.84 -3.05
N THR A 226 25.40 -0.95 -2.05
CA THR A 226 25.70 -1.24 -0.65
C THR A 226 24.43 -1.21 0.22
N ASN A 227 24.48 -1.83 1.41
CA ASN A 227 23.36 -1.87 2.35
C ASN A 227 22.74 -0.49 2.68
N PRO A 228 23.51 0.60 2.89
CA PRO A 228 22.95 1.93 3.16
C PRO A 228 22.11 2.52 2.00
N MET A 229 22.25 1.99 0.78
CA MET A 229 21.51 2.47 -0.38
C MET A 229 20.10 1.88 -0.49
N VAL A 230 19.80 0.82 0.27
CA VAL A 230 18.51 0.12 0.24
C VAL A 230 17.35 1.06 0.59
N GLY A 231 16.28 1.01 -0.19
CA GLY A 231 15.08 1.83 -0.02
C GLY A 231 15.11 3.18 -0.75
N ARG A 232 16.27 3.62 -1.27
CA ARG A 232 16.38 4.80 -2.15
C ARG A 232 16.20 4.41 -3.62
N LYS A 233 15.98 5.39 -4.51
CA LYS A 233 15.85 5.13 -5.96
C LYS A 233 17.23 5.10 -6.63
N LEU A 234 17.41 4.23 -7.63
CA LEU A 234 18.65 4.14 -8.41
C LEU A 234 19.06 5.49 -9.02
N GLY A 235 18.09 6.23 -9.55
CA GLY A 235 18.34 7.53 -10.18
C GLY A 235 18.80 8.64 -9.23
N GLU A 236 18.73 8.46 -7.90
CA GLU A 236 19.26 9.43 -6.94
C GLU A 236 20.79 9.42 -6.88
N PHE A 237 21.42 8.30 -7.25
CA PHE A 237 22.87 8.14 -7.21
C PHE A 237 23.55 8.50 -8.53
N VAL A 238 22.78 8.73 -9.60
CA VAL A 238 23.29 9.11 -10.92
C VAL A 238 22.65 10.44 -11.33
N PRO A 239 23.33 11.59 -11.20
CA PRO A 239 22.78 12.88 -11.60
C PRO A 239 22.59 12.95 -13.13
N THR A 240 21.52 13.61 -13.59
CA THR A 240 21.23 13.81 -15.03
C THR A 240 21.81 15.09 -15.61
N ARG A 241 22.27 16.02 -14.76
CA ARG A 241 22.90 17.28 -15.16
C ARG A 241 24.27 17.36 -14.50
N HIS A 242 25.29 17.74 -15.26
CA HIS A 242 26.52 18.23 -14.66
C HIS A 242 26.21 19.61 -14.08
N PHE A 243 26.36 19.78 -12.76
CA PHE A 243 26.39 21.11 -12.17
C PHE A 243 27.69 21.76 -12.64
N THR A 244 27.62 22.57 -13.70
CA THR A 244 28.70 23.50 -14.01
C THR A 244 28.72 24.53 -12.87
N SER A 245 29.81 24.58 -12.11
CA SER A 245 30.05 25.64 -11.14
C SER A 245 30.05 26.99 -11.86
N TYR A 246 29.56 28.04 -11.18
CA TYR A 246 29.47 29.41 -11.71
C TYR A 246 30.83 30.04 -12.08
N GLU A 247 31.96 29.37 -11.80
CA GLU A 247 33.30 29.86 -12.15
C GLU A 247 33.53 29.95 -13.66
N ASN A 248 32.85 29.12 -14.46
CA ASN A 248 33.05 29.06 -15.92
C ASN A 248 32.02 29.89 -16.73
N ALA A 249 31.09 30.59 -16.08
CA ALA A 249 30.06 31.38 -16.77
C ALA A 249 30.58 32.71 -17.36
N ARG A 250 31.83 33.11 -17.07
CA ARG A 250 32.40 34.41 -17.47
C ARG A 250 33.11 34.44 -18.84
N LYS A 251 33.06 33.37 -19.63
CA LYS A 251 33.74 33.30 -20.94
C LYS A 251 32.79 33.21 -22.14
N ASP A 252 31.55 33.66 -22.01
CA ASP A 252 30.65 33.77 -23.17
C ASP A 252 30.63 35.22 -23.68
N THR A 253 31.54 35.55 -24.61
CA THR A 253 31.62 36.87 -25.27
C THR A 253 30.79 36.94 -26.56
N LYS A 254 29.96 35.95 -26.86
CA LYS A 254 29.08 35.97 -28.04
C LYS A 254 27.67 36.41 -27.67
N SER A 255 27.49 37.72 -27.51
CA SER A 255 26.16 38.32 -27.62
C SER A 255 26.21 39.64 -28.39
N ARG A 256 25.19 39.81 -29.25
CA ARG A 256 24.74 41.03 -29.96
C ARG A 256 25.34 41.28 -31.36
N ARG A 257 24.66 40.71 -32.36
CA ARG A 257 24.19 41.46 -33.53
C ARG A 257 22.75 41.08 -33.80
#